data_AF-A0A8S9ZXS3-F1
#
_entry.id   AF-A0A8S9ZXS3-F1
#
_cell.length_a   1.000
_cell.length_b   1.000
_cell.length_c   1.000
_cell.angle_alpha   90.00
_cell.angle_beta   90.00
_cell.angle_gamma   90.00
#
_symmetry.space_group_name_H-M   'P 1'
#
loop_
_entity.id
_entity.type
_entity.pdbx_description
1 polymer ?
#
loop_
_entity_poly.entity_id
_entity_poly.type
_entity_poly.pdbx_seq_one_letter_code
_entity_poly.pdbx_strand_id
1 'polypeptide(L)'
;MCGVHTQIMKFNYEKLPEIEHQFQMNDARPPVIVSDIFAAICAAPLLILFFLWYRVGLSFGNIKFPWTFGFHIGLSAILGLYASHWLRSDTGTVFNDLNFIYLDMFETLKWLVIIGALTLFCGNRLLKRS
;
A
#
# COMPACT_ATOMS: atom_id res chain seq x y z
N MET A 1 -45.65 38.06 -46.26
CA MET A 1 -45.19 38.45 -44.91
C MET A 1 -45.11 37.18 -44.07
N CYS A 2 -43.89 36.76 -43.70
CA CYS A 2 -43.64 35.52 -42.96
C CYS A 2 -43.86 35.78 -41.46
N GLY A 3 -44.88 35.16 -40.86
CA GLY A 3 -45.16 35.26 -39.43
C GLY A 3 -44.19 34.40 -38.64
N VAL A 4 -43.28 35.04 -37.90
CA VAL A 4 -42.37 34.38 -36.97
C VAL A 4 -43.17 33.92 -35.75
N HIS A 5 -43.28 32.60 -35.57
CA HIS A 5 -43.96 32.01 -34.42
C HIS A 5 -43.02 31.98 -33.21
N THR A 6 -43.00 33.07 -32.43
CA THR A 6 -42.26 33.15 -31.18
C THR A 6 -42.95 32.29 -30.11
N GLN A 7 -42.43 31.09 -29.84
CA GLN A 7 -42.88 30.27 -28.71
C GLN A 7 -42.36 30.89 -27.40
N ILE A 8 -43.20 31.66 -26.71
CA ILE A 8 -42.88 32.21 -25.40
C ILE A 8 -42.81 31.03 -24.41
N MET A 9 -41.60 30.70 -23.96
CA MET A 9 -41.36 29.73 -22.90
C MET A 9 -42.06 30.21 -21.61
N LYS A 10 -43.26 29.68 -21.35
CA LYS A 10 -43.99 29.95 -20.10
C LYS A 10 -43.31 29.19 -18.97
N PHE A 11 -42.63 29.92 -18.09
CA PHE A 11 -42.07 29.35 -16.87
C PHE A 11 -43.20 28.98 -15.90
N ASN A 12 -43.27 27.69 -15.52
CA ASN A 12 -44.13 27.24 -14.43
C ASN A 12 -43.37 27.41 -13.11
N TYR A 13 -43.92 28.20 -12.19
CA TYR A 13 -43.33 28.50 -10.88
C TYR A 13 -43.96 27.67 -9.74
N GLU A 14 -44.71 26.63 -10.07
CA GLU A 14 -45.19 25.66 -9.08
C GLU A 14 -44.02 24.89 -8.44
N LYS A 15 -44.18 24.52 -7.16
CA LYS A 15 -43.16 23.77 -6.42
C LYS A 15 -42.96 22.39 -7.05
N LEU A 16 -41.77 22.11 -7.55
CA LEU A 16 -41.41 20.78 -8.05
C LEU A 16 -41.41 19.75 -6.90
N PRO A 17 -41.72 18.47 -7.19
CA PRO A 17 -41.56 17.41 -6.21
C PRO A 17 -40.10 17.34 -5.74
N GLU A 18 -39.91 16.93 -4.48
CA GLU A 18 -38.58 16.74 -3.91
C GLU A 18 -37.85 15.59 -4.62
N ILE A 19 -36.58 15.81 -4.95
CA ILE A 19 -35.73 14.80 -5.62
C ILE A 19 -35.11 13.92 -4.54
N GLU A 20 -35.58 12.68 -4.44
CA GLU A 20 -34.95 11.68 -3.57
C GLU A 20 -33.77 11.02 -4.30
N HIS A 21 -32.55 11.34 -3.88
CA HIS A 21 -31.36 10.65 -4.37
C HIS A 21 -31.31 9.22 -3.78
N GLN A 22 -31.56 8.21 -4.61
CA GLN A 22 -31.35 6.82 -4.22
C GLN A 22 -29.86 6.53 -4.15
N PHE A 23 -29.36 6.25 -2.96
CA PHE A 23 -27.99 5.76 -2.78
C PHE A 23 -27.86 4.35 -3.34
N GLN A 24 -26.71 4.07 -3.94
CA GLN A 24 -26.38 2.71 -4.33
C GLN A 24 -26.36 1.81 -3.09
N MET A 25 -27.08 0.69 -3.16
CA MET A 25 -27.02 -0.33 -2.12
C MET A 25 -25.65 -1.00 -2.16
N ASN A 26 -25.06 -1.24 -0.99
CA ASN A 26 -23.76 -1.88 -0.89
C ASN A 26 -23.83 -3.33 -1.41
N ASP A 27 -22.88 -3.71 -2.25
CA ASP A 27 -22.77 -5.08 -2.76
C ASP A 27 -22.50 -6.07 -1.62
N ALA A 28 -23.13 -7.23 -1.69
CA ALA A 28 -22.91 -8.29 -0.72
C ALA A 28 -21.46 -8.81 -0.81
N ARG A 29 -20.74 -8.82 0.31
CA ARG A 29 -19.37 -9.34 0.38
C ARG A 29 -19.38 -10.87 0.37
N PRO A 30 -18.37 -11.53 -0.24
CA PRO A 30 -18.25 -12.97 -0.19
C PRO A 30 -18.09 -13.48 1.25
N PRO A 31 -18.45 -14.74 1.53
CA PRO A 31 -18.27 -15.32 2.85
C PRO A 31 -16.81 -15.27 3.30
N VAL A 32 -16.58 -14.84 4.55
CA VAL A 32 -15.25 -14.66 5.13
C VAL A 32 -14.40 -15.94 5.05
N ILE A 33 -15.02 -17.10 5.29
CA ILE A 33 -14.35 -18.41 5.25
C ILE A 33 -13.69 -18.66 3.89
N VAL A 34 -14.36 -18.29 2.79
CA VAL A 34 -13.79 -18.47 1.45
C VAL A 34 -12.56 -17.57 1.30
N SER A 35 -12.67 -16.29 1.67
CA SER A 35 -11.56 -15.35 1.63
C SER A 35 -10.36 -15.82 2.45
N ASP A 36 -10.60 -16.33 3.67
CA ASP A 36 -9.55 -16.79 4.57
C ASP A 36 -8.80 -18.02 4.03
N ILE A 37 -9.52 -18.97 3.44
CA ILE A 37 -8.92 -20.15 2.81
C ILE A 37 -8.03 -19.72 1.64
N PHE A 38 -8.50 -18.82 0.78
CA PHE A 38 -7.69 -18.30 -0.33
C PHE A 38 -6.47 -17.54 0.18
N ALA A 39 -6.62 -16.70 1.21
CA ALA A 39 -5.50 -15.99 1.81
C ALA A 39 -4.45 -16.96 2.39
N ALA A 40 -4.88 -18.02 3.07
CA ALA A 40 -4.00 -19.06 3.60
C ALA A 40 -3.27 -19.82 2.48
N ILE A 41 -3.97 -20.16 1.39
CA ILE A 41 -3.36 -20.81 0.21
C ILE A 41 -2.32 -19.88 -0.42
N CYS A 42 -2.61 -18.58 -0.56
CA CYS A 42 -1.65 -17.60 -1.07
C CYS A 42 -0.41 -17.45 -0.17
N ALA A 43 -0.54 -17.65 1.14
CA ALA A 43 0.56 -17.61 2.09
C ALA A 43 1.38 -18.93 2.14
N ALA A 44 0.80 -20.06 1.71
CA ALA A 44 1.43 -21.38 1.80
C ALA A 44 2.81 -21.49 1.09
N PRO A 45 3.05 -20.91 -0.11
CA PRO A 45 4.36 -20.94 -0.74
C PRO A 45 5.47 -20.33 0.12
N LEU A 46 5.16 -19.28 0.87
CA LEU A 46 6.10 -18.64 1.79
C LEU A 46 6.44 -19.55 2.98
N LEU A 47 5.46 -20.26 3.52
CA LEU A 47 5.66 -21.22 4.61
C LEU A 47 6.55 -22.40 4.16
N ILE A 48 6.29 -22.91 2.95
CA ILE A 48 7.10 -23.99 2.35
C ILE A 48 8.56 -23.54 2.17
N LEU A 49 8.78 -22.29 1.72
CA LEU A 49 10.12 -21.72 1.59
C LEU A 49 10.87 -21.71 2.92
N PHE A 50 10.25 -21.23 4.00
CA PHE A 50 10.86 -21.21 5.33
C PHE A 50 11.17 -22.62 5.86
N PHE A 51 10.24 -23.56 5.66
CA PHE A 51 10.46 -24.96 6.02
C PHE A 51 11.66 -25.55 5.27
N LEU A 52 11.78 -25.28 3.97
CA LEU A 52 12.89 -25.78 3.17
C LEU A 52 14.23 -25.18 3.60
N TRP A 53 14.29 -23.88 3.90
CA TRP A 53 15.49 -23.25 4.45
C TRP A 53 15.92 -23.84 5.79
N TYR A 54 14.96 -24.13 6.68
CA TYR A 54 15.26 -24.83 7.93
C TYR A 54 15.89 -26.20 7.68
N ARG A 55 15.39 -26.95 6.69
CA ARG A 55 15.92 -28.29 6.35
C ARG A 55 17.30 -28.25 5.68
N VAL A 56 17.52 -27.31 4.76
CA VAL A 56 18.77 -27.19 3.98
C VAL A 56 19.89 -26.57 4.83
N GLY A 57 19.54 -25.75 5.82
CA GLY A 57 20.48 -24.99 6.63
C GLY A 57 20.93 -23.70 5.94
N LEU A 58 20.88 -22.59 6.67
CA LEU A 58 21.34 -21.29 6.18
C LEU A 58 22.85 -21.16 6.40
N SER A 59 23.61 -20.95 5.33
CA SER A 59 25.05 -20.68 5.42
C SER A 59 25.31 -19.19 5.65
N PHE A 60 25.72 -18.83 6.86
CA PHE A 60 26.12 -17.46 7.23
C PHE A 60 27.64 -17.22 7.17
N GLY A 61 28.40 -18.15 6.58
CA GLY A 61 29.86 -18.13 6.65
C GLY A 61 30.56 -17.00 5.88
N ASN A 62 29.85 -16.27 5.00
CA ASN A 62 30.47 -15.30 4.08
C ASN A 62 29.98 -13.85 4.30
N ILE A 63 29.62 -13.49 5.53
CA ILE A 63 29.13 -12.14 5.84
C ILE A 63 30.30 -11.14 5.79
N LYS A 64 30.23 -10.17 4.87
CA LYS A 64 31.23 -9.09 4.74
C LYS A 64 30.81 -7.86 5.54
N PHE A 65 31.28 -7.76 6.77
CA PHE A 65 31.10 -6.59 7.63
C PHE A 65 31.93 -5.38 7.12
N PRO A 66 31.45 -4.12 7.21
CA PRO A 66 30.17 -3.63 7.74
C PRO A 66 29.07 -3.48 6.68
N TRP A 67 29.42 -3.56 5.39
CA TRP A 67 28.53 -3.20 4.28
C TRP A 67 27.29 -4.10 4.18
N THR A 68 27.42 -5.38 4.55
CA THR A 68 26.30 -6.32 4.60
C THR A 68 25.21 -5.85 5.55
N PHE A 69 25.57 -5.41 6.77
CA PHE A 69 24.59 -4.89 7.73
C PHE A 69 23.99 -3.57 7.28
N GLY A 70 24.79 -2.64 6.75
CA GLY A 70 24.28 -1.38 6.21
C GLY A 70 23.26 -1.59 5.09
N PHE A 71 23.51 -2.56 4.21
CA PHE A 71 22.59 -2.94 3.13
C PHE A 71 21.30 -3.58 3.67
N HIS A 72 21.39 -4.56 4.59
CA HIS A 72 20.18 -5.22 5.12
C HIS A 72 19.34 -4.31 6.03
N ILE A 73 19.97 -3.47 6.84
CA ILE A 73 19.26 -2.46 7.65
C ILE A 73 18.56 -1.45 6.72
N GLY A 74 19.26 -0.97 5.68
CA GLY A 74 18.66 -0.06 4.69
C GLY A 74 17.49 -0.70 3.93
N LEU A 75 17.66 -1.94 3.46
CA LEU A 75 16.61 -2.69 2.78
C LEU A 75 15.41 -2.96 3.70
N SER A 76 15.66 -3.35 4.95
CA SER A 76 14.63 -3.53 5.98
C SER A 76 13.89 -2.23 6.26
N ALA A 77 14.59 -1.09 6.29
CA ALA A 77 13.98 0.22 6.48
C ALA A 77 13.10 0.63 5.28
N ILE A 78 13.50 0.34 4.05
CA ILE A 78 12.68 0.59 2.84
C ILE A 78 11.42 -0.26 2.85
N LEU A 79 11.53 -1.55 3.14
CA LEU A 79 10.37 -2.45 3.22
C LEU A 79 9.45 -2.08 4.39
N GLY A 80 10.01 -1.71 5.54
CA GLY A 80 9.26 -1.20 6.69
C GLY A 80 8.53 0.10 6.39
N LEU A 81 9.15 1.02 5.64
CA LEU A 81 8.52 2.26 5.18
C LEU A 81 7.34 1.97 4.24
N TYR A 82 7.50 1.04 3.30
CA TYR A 82 6.41 0.59 2.41
C TYR A 82 5.27 -0.07 3.19
N ALA A 83 5.58 -0.98 4.11
CA ALA A 83 4.59 -1.63 4.95
C ALA A 83 3.83 -0.61 5.82
N SER A 84 4.52 0.39 6.37
CA SER A 84 3.89 1.46 7.16
C SER A 84 2.93 2.30 6.32
N HIS A 85 3.30 2.62 5.08
CA HIS A 85 2.43 3.32 4.13
C HIS A 85 1.19 2.49 3.76
N TRP A 86 1.37 1.19 3.54
CA TRP A 86 0.30 0.28 3.18
C TRP A 86 -0.67 0.00 4.35
N LEU A 87 -0.16 -0.31 5.54
CA LEU A 87 -0.99 -0.57 6.73
C LEU A 87 -1.76 0.66 7.20
N ARG A 88 -1.30 1.87 6.86
CA ARG A 88 -2.06 3.11 7.06
C ARG A 88 -3.39 3.12 6.29
N SER A 89 -3.49 2.38 5.18
CA SER A 89 -4.74 2.28 4.41
C SER A 89 -5.77 1.31 4.98
N ASP A 90 -5.39 0.40 5.88
CA ASP A 90 -6.26 -0.73 6.28
C ASP A 90 -6.34 -1.00 7.79
N THR A 91 -5.50 -0.37 8.63
CA THR A 91 -5.49 -0.68 10.07
C THR A 91 -5.35 0.57 10.92
N GLY A 92 -6.49 1.10 11.36
CA GLY A 92 -6.51 1.97 12.53
C GLY A 92 -5.99 1.18 13.75
N THR A 93 -5.08 1.81 14.49
CA THR A 93 -4.81 1.53 15.91
C THR A 93 -4.19 0.17 16.26
N VAL A 94 -2.89 0.01 16.00
CA VAL A 94 -2.01 -0.77 16.92
C VAL A 94 -0.64 -0.10 17.12
N PHE A 95 -0.13 0.65 16.13
CA PHE A 95 1.21 1.26 16.22
C PHE A 95 1.21 2.80 16.44
N ASN A 96 0.05 3.41 16.74
CA ASN A 96 -0.15 4.87 16.70
C ASN A 96 0.61 5.72 17.74
N ASP A 97 1.33 5.10 18.67
CA ASP A 97 2.06 5.83 19.72
C ASP A 97 3.43 6.37 19.26
N LEU A 98 3.92 5.93 18.10
CA LEU A 98 5.09 6.53 17.46
C LEU A 98 4.63 7.51 16.36
N ASN A 99 4.93 8.80 16.56
CA ASN A 99 4.74 9.91 15.60
C ASN A 99 5.36 9.62 14.20
N PHE A 100 6.13 8.53 14.06
CA PHE A 100 6.71 8.04 12.82
C PHE A 100 5.68 7.51 11.80
N ILE A 101 4.44 7.19 12.19
CA ILE A 101 3.48 6.49 11.32
C ILE A 101 2.56 7.42 10.52
N TYR A 102 2.64 8.73 10.74
CA TYR A 102 1.91 9.74 9.98
C TYR A 102 2.75 10.29 8.82
N LEU A 103 3.07 9.45 7.84
CA LEU A 103 3.74 9.91 6.62
C LEU A 103 2.73 10.23 5.53
N ASP A 104 2.70 11.49 5.11
CA ASP A 104 2.11 11.89 3.83
C ASP A 104 2.95 11.35 2.66
N MET A 105 2.36 11.22 1.46
CA MET A 105 3.03 10.69 0.27
C MET A 105 4.37 11.37 0.01
N PHE A 106 4.42 12.71 0.13
CA PHE A 106 5.64 13.49 -0.05
C PHE A 106 6.69 13.22 1.04
N GLU A 107 6.27 12.98 2.28
CA GLU A 107 7.17 12.65 3.37
C GLU A 107 7.75 11.25 3.20
N THR A 108 6.94 10.26 2.81
CA THR A 108 7.43 8.92 2.43
C THR A 108 8.47 8.99 1.32
N LEU A 109 8.27 9.83 0.30
CA LEU A 109 9.25 10.00 -0.77
C LEU A 109 10.57 10.59 -0.26
N LYS A 110 10.52 11.58 0.66
CA LYS A 110 11.72 12.18 1.26
C LYS A 110 12.53 11.15 2.04
N TRP A 111 11.86 10.35 2.90
CA TRP A 111 12.52 9.27 3.64
C TRP A 111 13.04 8.16 2.71
N LEU A 112 12.27 7.80 1.68
CA LEU A 112 12.68 6.81 0.68
C LEU A 112 13.95 7.26 -0.06
N VAL A 113 14.06 8.54 -0.42
CA VAL A 113 15.27 9.06 -1.08
C VAL A 113 16.47 8.99 -0.16
N ILE A 114 16.33 9.40 1.11
CA ILE A 114 17.43 9.39 2.09
C ILE A 114 17.90 7.95 2.37
N ILE A 115 16.98 7.07 2.74
CA ILE A 115 17.28 5.68 3.07
C ILE A 115 17.71 4.91 1.82
N GLY A 116 17.09 5.18 0.68
CA GLY A 116 17.42 4.60 -0.62
C GLY A 116 18.84 4.92 -1.06
N ALA A 117 19.26 6.18 -0.96
CA ALA A 117 20.63 6.59 -1.29
C ALA A 117 21.66 5.86 -0.41
N LEU A 118 21.41 5.75 0.90
CA LEU A 118 22.27 5.01 1.83
C LEU A 118 22.32 3.52 1.49
N THR A 119 21.16 2.92 1.19
CA THR A 119 21.06 1.49 0.84
C THR A 119 21.79 1.19 -0.46
N LEU A 120 21.66 2.04 -1.48
CA LEU A 120 22.36 1.91 -2.76
C LEU A 120 23.87 2.09 -2.61
N PHE A 121 24.32 3.04 -1.78
CA PHE A 121 25.74 3.22 -1.52
C PHE A 121 26.36 2.00 -0.82
N CYS A 122 25.70 1.47 0.21
CA CYS A 122 26.13 0.26 0.89
C CYS A 122 26.09 -0.96 -0.03
N GLY A 123 25.03 -1.10 -0.83
CA GLY A 123 24.86 -2.18 -1.81
C GLY A 123 25.94 -2.18 -2.89
N ASN A 124 26.27 -1.01 -3.46
CA ASN A 124 27.32 -0.90 -4.47
C ASN A 124 28.69 -1.30 -3.92
N ARG A 125 29.01 -0.92 -2.66
CA ARG A 125 30.26 -1.34 -2.00
C ARG A 125 30.28 -2.83 -1.66
N LEU A 126 29.14 -3.41 -1.33
CA LEU A 126 29.01 -4.85 -1.05
C LEU A 126 29.22 -5.68 -2.33
N LEU A 127 28.52 -5.31 -3.42
CA LEU A 127 28.56 -6.03 -4.69
C LEU A 127 29.88 -5.87 -5.44
N LYS A 128 30.52 -4.70 -5.39
CA LYS A 128 31.83 -4.47 -6.04
C LYS A 128 32.98 -5.29 -5.42
N ARG A 129 32.79 -5.79 -4.20
CA ARG A 129 33.81 -6.52 -3.44
C ARG A 129 33.53 -8.02 -3.33
N SER A 130 32.47 -8.53 -3.99
CA SER A 130 32.18 -9.95 -4.15
C SER A 130 32.81 -10.50 -5.43
#